data_AF-A0A1C7LKA9-F1
#
_entry.id   AF-A0A1C7LKA9-F1
#
_cell.length_a   1.000
_cell.length_b   1.000
_cell.length_c   1.000
_cell.angle_alpha   90.00
_cell.angle_beta   90.00
_cell.angle_gamma   90.00
#
_symmetry.space_group_name_H-M   'P 1'
#
loop_
_entity.id
_entity.type
_entity.pdbx_description
1 polymer ?
#
loop_
_entity_poly.entity_id
_entity_poly.type
_entity_poly.pdbx_seq_one_letter_code
_entity_poly.pdbx_strand_id
1 'polypeptide(L)'
;MPRIRFDPENEVPPDFESEDYADVRAAFPVPANVVVALLTGWTSQHDKRKIAWALQVDEDRLAEEEAERQQREAVDAAQKEAADAEERARAEEAKKKPQAPVFDASLPPTGPHTFTAVALRAQQAP
;
A
#
# COMPACT_ATOMS: atom_id res chain seq x y z
N MET A 1 8.12 25.33 8.87
CA MET A 1 7.81 26.41 7.90
C MET A 1 6.32 26.41 7.61
N PRO A 2 5.68 27.56 7.33
CA PRO A 2 4.32 27.57 6.82
C PRO A 2 4.25 26.84 5.47
N ARG A 3 3.22 26.02 5.28
CA ARG A 3 3.00 25.21 4.07
C ARG A 3 2.67 26.12 2.88
N ILE A 4 3.41 25.94 1.79
CA ILE A 4 3.16 26.63 0.52
C ILE A 4 2.02 25.90 -0.18
N ARG A 5 1.03 26.66 -0.68
CA ARG A 5 -0.18 26.10 -1.31
C ARG A 5 -0.14 26.07 -2.83
N PHE A 6 0.73 26.88 -3.44
CA PHE A 6 0.81 27.07 -4.88
C PHE A 6 2.27 26.93 -5.33
N ASP A 7 2.45 26.30 -6.49
CA ASP A 7 3.75 26.13 -7.10
C ASP A 7 4.33 27.49 -7.53
N PRO A 8 5.48 27.91 -6.97
CA PRO A 8 6.13 29.16 -7.34
C PRO A 8 6.77 29.15 -8.73
N GLU A 9 7.00 28.00 -9.39
CA GLU A 9 7.79 27.90 -10.64
C GLU A 9 7.31 28.83 -11.78
N ASN A 10 6.00 29.06 -11.87
CA ASN A 10 5.40 29.85 -12.94
C ASN A 10 5.11 31.30 -12.54
N GLU A 11 5.53 31.73 -11.35
CA GLU A 11 5.36 33.12 -10.95
C GLU A 11 6.36 34.01 -11.68
N VAL A 12 5.84 35.12 -12.18
CA VAL A 12 6.61 36.13 -12.92
C VAL A 12 6.72 37.37 -12.04
N PRO A 13 7.89 38.05 -12.04
CA PRO A 13 8.02 39.32 -11.35
C PRO A 13 7.01 40.33 -11.89
N PRO A 14 6.39 41.16 -11.02
CA PRO A 14 5.63 42.32 -11.46
C PRO A 14 6.46 43.24 -12.34
N ASP A 15 5.79 43.94 -13.26
CA ASP A 15 6.44 44.98 -14.05
C ASP A 15 6.69 46.22 -13.19
N PHE A 16 7.85 46.26 -12.54
CA PHE A 16 8.27 47.37 -11.69
C PHE A 16 8.60 48.65 -12.48
N GLU A 17 8.66 48.59 -13.82
CA GLU A 17 8.83 49.75 -14.71
C GLU A 17 7.49 50.37 -15.12
N SER A 18 6.38 49.64 -14.96
CA SER A 18 5.03 50.13 -15.27
C SER A 18 4.66 51.42 -14.52
N GLU A 19 3.66 52.14 -15.05
CA GLU A 19 3.17 53.39 -14.47
C GLU A 19 2.58 53.20 -13.07
N ASP A 20 2.09 52.01 -12.75
CA ASP A 20 1.54 51.65 -11.43
C ASP A 20 2.57 51.79 -10.29
N TYR A 21 3.87 51.68 -10.61
CA TYR A 21 4.96 51.85 -9.64
C TYR A 21 5.65 53.23 -9.74
N ALA A 22 5.10 54.18 -10.51
CA ALA A 22 5.71 55.50 -10.72
C ALA A 22 5.91 56.26 -9.40
N ASP A 23 4.91 56.26 -8.52
CA ASP A 23 4.98 56.91 -7.20
C ASP A 23 6.06 56.28 -6.31
N VAL A 24 6.18 54.94 -6.36
CA VAL A 24 7.20 54.21 -5.62
C VAL A 24 8.60 54.57 -6.14
N ARG A 25 8.78 54.67 -7.47
CA ARG A 25 10.07 55.09 -8.04
C ARG A 25 10.40 56.55 -7.72
N ALA A 26 9.40 57.43 -7.71
CA ALA A 26 9.56 58.85 -7.41
C ALA A 26 9.91 59.13 -5.92
N ALA A 27 9.54 58.22 -5.02
CA ALA A 27 9.87 58.31 -3.60
C ALA A 27 11.36 58.13 -3.29
N PHE A 28 12.16 57.64 -4.25
CA PHE A 28 13.60 57.45 -4.06
C PHE A 28 14.43 58.44 -4.89
N PRO A 29 15.57 58.90 -4.35
CA PRO A 29 16.41 59.89 -5.01
C PRO A 29 17.09 59.39 -6.30
N VAL A 30 17.17 58.07 -6.53
CA VAL A 30 17.77 57.46 -7.73
C VAL A 30 16.85 56.37 -8.28
N PRO A 31 15.89 56.71 -9.17
CA PRO A 31 14.83 55.79 -9.59
C PRO A 31 15.32 54.55 -10.35
N ALA A 32 16.42 54.64 -11.12
CA ALA A 32 16.98 53.51 -11.86
C ALA A 32 17.49 52.37 -10.95
N ASN A 33 17.95 52.70 -9.73
CA ASN A 33 18.45 51.70 -8.79
C ASN A 33 17.31 50.99 -8.03
N VAL A 34 16.12 51.60 -7.99
CA VAL A 34 14.96 51.06 -7.26
C VAL A 34 14.41 49.83 -7.97
N VAL A 35 14.23 49.90 -9.29
CA VAL A 35 13.70 48.79 -10.09
C VAL A 35 14.61 47.57 -9.95
N VAL A 36 15.92 47.77 -10.07
CA VAL A 36 16.92 46.70 -9.90
C VAL A 36 16.87 46.11 -8.48
N ALA A 37 16.75 46.95 -7.45
CA ALA A 37 16.66 46.49 -6.06
C ALA A 37 15.37 45.70 -5.78
N LEU A 38 14.23 46.17 -6.30
CA LEU A 38 12.93 45.48 -6.20
C LEU A 38 12.96 44.13 -6.91
N LEU A 39 13.49 44.10 -8.13
CA LEU A 39 13.64 42.87 -8.89
C LEU A 39 14.56 41.88 -8.16
N THR A 40 15.71 42.35 -7.66
CA THR A 40 16.65 41.51 -6.90
C THR A 40 16.01 40.95 -5.63
N GLY A 41 15.26 41.78 -4.89
CA GLY A 41 14.53 41.38 -3.70
C GLY A 41 13.46 40.34 -4.00
N TRP A 42 12.68 40.57 -5.05
CA TRP A 42 11.65 39.65 -5.52
C TRP A 42 12.26 38.31 -5.93
N THR A 43 13.31 38.30 -6.76
CA THR A 43 14.00 37.08 -7.20
C THR A 43 14.55 36.30 -6.01
N SER A 44 15.22 36.97 -5.06
CA SER A 44 15.73 36.29 -3.86
C SER A 44 14.62 35.65 -3.03
N GLN A 45 13.46 36.30 -2.91
CA GLN A 45 12.31 35.75 -2.18
C GLN A 45 11.66 34.60 -2.96
N HIS A 46 11.53 34.74 -4.28
CA HIS A 46 10.99 33.73 -5.18
C HIS A 46 11.84 32.46 -5.15
N ASP A 47 13.16 32.58 -5.25
CA ASP A 47 14.11 31.46 -5.16
C ASP A 47 13.99 30.72 -3.83
N LYS A 48 13.89 31.44 -2.70
CA LYS A 48 13.68 30.82 -1.38
C LYS A 48 12.38 30.03 -1.32
N ARG A 49 11.33 30.53 -1.96
CA ARG A 49 10.04 29.84 -2.03
C ARG A 49 10.12 28.61 -2.94
N LYS A 50 10.84 28.67 -4.06
CA LYS A 50 11.11 27.50 -4.91
C LYS A 50 11.82 26.40 -4.15
N ILE A 51 12.85 26.75 -3.38
CA ILE A 51 13.58 25.81 -2.51
C ILE A 51 12.63 25.21 -1.46
N ALA A 52 11.87 26.05 -0.76
CA ALA A 52 10.92 25.57 0.26
C ALA A 52 9.81 24.69 -0.33
N TRP A 53 9.34 25.00 -1.54
CA TRP A 53 8.38 24.18 -2.27
C TRP A 53 8.97 22.82 -2.67
N ALA A 54 10.18 22.80 -3.22
CA ALA A 54 10.86 21.57 -3.59
C ALA A 54 11.09 20.65 -2.37
N LEU A 55 11.51 21.22 -1.24
CA LEU A 55 11.63 20.49 0.02
C LEU A 55 10.28 19.91 0.47
N GLN A 56 9.23 20.71 0.39
CA GLN A 56 7.88 20.29 0.77
C GLN A 56 7.37 19.13 -0.10
N VAL A 57 7.59 19.20 -1.41
CA VAL A 57 7.20 18.14 -2.35
C VAL A 57 7.97 16.85 -2.07
N ASP A 58 9.26 16.94 -1.74
CA ASP A 58 10.06 15.76 -1.39
C ASP A 58 9.61 15.14 -0.05
N GLU A 59 9.34 15.98 0.96
CA GLU A 59 8.76 15.54 2.24
C GLU A 59 7.40 14.85 2.05
N ASP A 60 6.52 15.42 1.21
CA ASP A 60 5.22 14.84 0.91
C ASP A 60 5.34 13.47 0.23
N ARG A 61 6.27 13.36 -0.74
CA ARG A 61 6.55 12.11 -1.44
C ARG A 61 7.06 11.04 -0.48
N LEU A 62 8.02 11.38 0.38
CA LEU A 62 8.54 10.46 1.39
C LEU A 62 7.46 10.00 2.37
N ALA A 63 6.58 10.91 2.79
CA ALA A 63 5.47 10.58 3.68
C ALA A 63 4.46 9.63 3.00
N GLU A 64 4.18 9.83 1.72
CA GLU A 64 3.31 8.94 0.93
C GLU A 64 3.93 7.55 0.75
N GLU A 65 5.21 7.48 0.39
CA GLU A 65 5.96 6.22 0.26
C GLU A 65 5.98 5.44 1.61
N GLU A 66 6.17 6.14 2.73
CA GLU A 66 6.15 5.53 4.05
C GLU A 66 4.75 5.06 4.47
N ALA A 67 3.71 5.84 4.20
CA ALA A 67 2.33 5.44 4.45
C ALA A 67 1.95 4.19 3.63
N GLU A 68 2.35 4.14 2.36
CA GLU A 68 2.11 2.97 1.52
C GLU A 68 2.85 1.73 2.04
N ARG A 69 4.12 1.89 2.46
CA ARG A 69 4.90 0.81 3.05
C ARG A 69 4.22 0.25 4.31
N GLN A 70 3.78 1.13 5.22
CA GLN A 70 3.09 0.73 6.45
C GLN A 70 1.77 0.00 6.16
N GLN A 71 1.03 0.44 5.14
CA GLN A 71 -0.20 -0.25 4.73
C GLN A 71 0.08 -1.66 4.20
N ARG A 72 1.12 -1.83 3.37
CA ARG A 72 1.51 -3.14 2.85
C ARG A 72 1.97 -4.07 3.98
N GLU A 73 2.82 -3.57 4.88
CA GLU A 73 3.29 -4.34 6.04
C GLU A 73 2.13 -4.77 6.95
N ALA A 74 1.13 -3.91 7.15
CA ALA A 74 -0.06 -4.24 7.94
C ALA A 74 -0.93 -5.33 7.28
N VAL A 75 -1.09 -5.27 5.96
CA VAL A 75 -1.83 -6.31 5.21
C VAL A 75 -1.10 -7.65 5.26
N ASP A 76 0.21 -7.64 5.05
CA ASP A 76 1.04 -8.86 5.09
C ASP A 76 1.03 -9.50 6.49
N ALA A 77 1.13 -8.68 7.55
CA ALA A 77 1.04 -9.14 8.92
C ALA A 77 -0.33 -9.79 9.22
N ALA A 78 -1.42 -9.16 8.77
CA ALA A 78 -2.77 -9.70 8.96
C ALA A 78 -2.98 -11.02 8.22
N GLN A 79 -2.46 -11.16 6.99
CA GLN A 79 -2.54 -12.42 6.24
C GLN A 79 -1.75 -13.53 6.91
N LYS A 80 -0.55 -13.22 7.41
CA LYS A 80 0.28 -14.20 8.12
C LYS A 80 -0.39 -14.66 9.41
N GLU A 81 -0.96 -13.74 10.19
CA GLU A 81 -1.69 -14.09 11.41
C GLU A 81 -2.91 -14.97 11.11
N ALA A 82 -3.65 -14.68 10.03
CA ALA A 82 -4.78 -15.51 9.60
C ALA A 82 -4.34 -16.92 9.18
N ALA A 83 -3.24 -17.04 8.43
CA ALA A 83 -2.68 -18.34 8.03
C ALA A 83 -2.19 -19.14 9.25
N ASP A 84 -1.48 -18.51 10.18
CA ASP A 84 -1.01 -19.14 11.41
C ASP A 84 -2.19 -19.60 12.28
N ALA A 85 -3.27 -18.82 12.36
CA ALA A 85 -4.48 -19.19 13.08
C ALA A 85 -5.20 -20.39 12.43
N GLU A 86 -5.28 -20.42 11.10
CA GLU A 86 -5.87 -21.54 10.37
C GLU A 86 -5.05 -22.83 10.54
N GLU A 87 -3.71 -22.73 10.48
CA GLU A 87 -2.84 -23.89 10.70
C GLU A 87 -3.00 -24.45 12.12
N ARG A 88 -3.06 -23.58 13.13
CA ARG A 88 -3.32 -23.99 14.51
C ARG A 88 -4.67 -24.67 14.66
N ALA A 89 -5.73 -24.13 14.03
CA ALA A 89 -7.06 -24.74 14.05
C ALA A 89 -7.05 -26.14 13.43
N ARG A 90 -6.41 -26.31 12.26
CA ARG A 90 -6.27 -27.62 11.60
C ARG A 90 -5.47 -28.62 12.46
N ALA A 91 -4.40 -28.16 13.11
CA ALA A 91 -3.60 -28.99 14.01
C ALA A 91 -4.39 -29.46 15.24
N GLU A 92 -5.25 -28.60 15.80
CA GLU A 92 -6.15 -28.97 16.91
C GLU A 92 -7.24 -29.95 16.47
N GLU A 93 -7.82 -29.77 15.28
CA GLU A 93 -8.80 -30.71 14.70
C GLU A 93 -8.18 -32.08 14.42
N ALA A 94 -6.95 -32.13 13.93
CA ALA A 94 -6.23 -33.37 13.68
C ALA A 94 -5.97 -34.16 14.97
N LYS A 95 -5.66 -33.47 16.07
CA LYS A 95 -5.46 -34.10 17.40
C LYS A 95 -6.76 -34.65 18.00
N LYS A 96 -7.92 -34.10 17.64
CA LYS A 96 -9.23 -34.53 18.16
C LYS A 96 -9.84 -35.70 17.37
N LYS A 97 -9.32 -36.04 16.20
CA LYS A 97 -9.81 -37.19 15.42
C LYS A 97 -9.24 -38.50 15.99
N PRO A 98 -10.07 -39.47 16.38
CA PRO A 98 -9.59 -40.77 16.86
C PRO A 98 -8.82 -41.46 15.74
N GLN A 99 -7.59 -41.88 16.05
CA GLN A 99 -6.73 -42.62 15.13
C GLN A 99 -7.45 -43.93 14.78
N ALA A 100 -7.86 -44.07 13.51
CA ALA A 100 -8.48 -45.30 13.05
C ALA A 100 -7.50 -46.46 13.29
N PRO A 101 -7.97 -47.63 13.80
CA PRO A 101 -7.10 -48.75 14.05
C PRO A 101 -6.43 -49.16 12.72
N VAL A 102 -5.10 -49.16 12.73
CA VAL A 102 -4.27 -49.64 11.64
C VAL A 102 -4.65 -51.11 11.42
N PHE A 103 -5.37 -51.40 10.34
CA PHE A 103 -5.68 -52.77 9.98
C PHE A 103 -4.38 -53.40 9.47
N ASP A 104 -3.78 -54.24 10.31
CA ASP A 104 -2.55 -54.97 10.01
C ASP A 104 -2.80 -55.91 8.82
N ALA A 105 -2.19 -55.59 7.68
CA ALA A 105 -2.26 -56.37 6.45
C ALA A 105 -1.34 -57.62 6.49
N SER A 106 -0.92 -58.09 7.67
CA SER A 106 -0.12 -59.30 7.85
C SER A 106 -0.92 -60.57 8.14
N LEU A 107 -2.25 -60.50 8.22
CA LEU A 107 -3.07 -61.71 8.34
C LEU A 107 -3.20 -62.39 6.96
N PRO A 108 -2.73 -63.66 6.80
CA PRO A 108 -2.86 -64.37 5.54
C PRO A 108 -4.33 -64.59 5.19
N PRO A 109 -4.71 -64.60 3.90
CA PRO A 109 -6.09 -64.88 3.50
C PRO A 109 -6.47 -66.28 3.96
N THR A 110 -7.36 -66.36 4.96
CA THR A 110 -7.99 -67.59 5.41
C THR A 110 -8.88 -68.13 4.29
N GLY A 111 -8.33 -69.07 3.52
CA GLY A 111 -8.99 -70.24 2.92
C GLY A 111 -10.23 -70.04 2.02
N PRO A 112 -10.35 -70.81 0.92
CA PRO A 112 -11.52 -70.72 0.03
C PRO A 112 -12.77 -71.28 0.73
N HIS A 113 -13.70 -70.41 1.12
CA HIS A 113 -15.06 -70.85 1.41
C HIS A 113 -15.72 -71.30 0.10
N THR A 114 -15.79 -72.62 -0.08
CA THR A 114 -16.63 -73.27 -1.08
C THR A 114 -18.08 -72.90 -0.84
N PHE A 115 -18.57 -71.89 -1.55
CA PHE A 115 -20.00 -71.60 -1.61
C PHE A 115 -20.68 -72.76 -2.35
N THR A 116 -21.30 -73.65 -1.60
CA THR A 116 -22.15 -74.70 -2.16
C THR A 116 -23.45 -74.04 -2.60
N ALA A 117 -23.64 -73.85 -3.90
CA ALA A 117 -24.90 -73.37 -4.45
C ALA A 117 -25.97 -74.46 -4.27
N VAL A 118 -26.79 -74.34 -3.23
CA VAL A 118 -28.02 -75.12 -3.08
C VAL A 118 -29.04 -74.57 -4.08
N ALA A 119 -29.28 -75.36 -5.12
CA ALA A 119 -30.36 -75.13 -6.07
C ALA A 119 -31.71 -75.31 -5.36
N LEU A 120 -32.51 -74.24 -5.26
CA LEU A 120 -33.92 -74.35 -4.92
C LEU A 120 -34.76 -74.05 -6.16
N ARG A 121 -35.29 -75.14 -6.72
CA ARG A 121 -36.24 -75.23 -7.82
C ARG A 121 -37.67 -75.21 -7.27
N ALA A 122 -38.50 -74.28 -7.75
CA ALA A 122 -39.97 -74.35 -7.90
C ALA A 122 -40.50 -72.91 -8.00
N GLN A 123 -41.50 -72.53 -8.80
CA GLN A 123 -42.34 -73.19 -9.81
C GLN A 123 -43.00 -72.03 -10.58
N GLN A 124 -43.35 -72.29 -11.84
CA GLN A 124 -44.06 -71.38 -12.74
C GLN A 124 -45.54 -71.20 -12.34
N ALA A 125 -46.02 -69.96 -12.53
CA ALA A 125 -47.29 -69.57 -13.21
C ALA A 125 -48.63 -70.00 -12.56
N PRO A 126 -49.79 -69.45 -12.98
CA PRO A 126 -50.08 -68.44 -14.01
C PRO A 126 -50.52 -67.06 -13.50
#